data_AF-A0A3N5UC02-F1
#
_entry.id   AF-A0A3N5UC02-F1
#
_cell.length_a   1.000
_cell.length_b   1.000
_cell.length_c   1.000
_cell.angle_alpha   90.00
_cell.angle_beta   90.00
_cell.angle_gamma   90.00
#
_symmetry.space_group_name_H-M   'P 1'
#
loop_
_entity.id
_entity.type
_entity.pdbx_description
1 polymer ?
#
loop_
_entity_poly.entity_id
_entity_poly.type
_entity_poly.pdbx_seq_one_letter_code
_entity_poly.pdbx_strand_id
1 'polypeptide(L)'
;METRKQITDSRDRTKLEAESKKMFLRVSLQKEIDSAMHTFDISEEMAKARKNRSPRVFITVMLFILGLGAIAVGITFFIQYYSTSIPINISDFEYLAFRDLLDTIKRYDREIEASTQQMADLKSERDTRLQVIRDRTTRALELVDLSGVSAEERTIRSNELSRIERRDIQRIQDEYSLKITEALETRNKAREQLDKYDQRQLEEVRRRERLLGSQRAAFDAEMKTRMDYYEKRIRELQSNYASDIVFLKEHQSGLRNIMENNYKRQIEELILKYNPIFQSNELVTILKETQSRSITDAAYKTNDDTFVRYGLLSDDEQMALDKILQEFTLIIKTLRDIDYKNSIPPSLKLIDAARVTIINSYTSMSRRLEQREQERSRLTATPSPQPEPLATTGELEQHYMYAINTLAALNGTQGYVIDARDTSHILLFMQFGHTLNAGDRVTIAREDNAEVAILRIISADKEIYATLERKLTDKYPVTPFDRVTIVK
;
A
#
# COMPACT_ATOMS: atom_id res chain seq x y z
N MET A 1 46.58 29.89 -1.62
CA MET A 1 45.42 30.56 -2.24
C MET A 1 44.61 29.47 -2.92
N GLU A 2 43.35 29.16 -2.65
CA GLU A 2 42.30 29.76 -1.83
C GLU A 2 41.26 28.66 -1.51
N THR A 3 40.85 28.62 -0.24
CA THR A 3 39.53 28.24 0.32
C THR A 3 38.66 27.10 -0.25
N ARG A 4 38.54 26.07 0.61
CA ARG A 4 37.33 25.31 0.93
C ARG A 4 36.03 26.13 0.79
N LYS A 5 35.02 25.54 0.13
CA LYS A 5 33.61 25.77 0.44
C LYS A 5 32.88 24.43 0.55
N GLN A 6 32.69 23.98 1.79
CA GLN A 6 31.60 23.08 2.16
C GLN A 6 30.30 23.91 2.14
N ILE A 7 29.30 23.43 1.41
CA ILE A 7 27.89 23.87 1.48
C ILE A 7 27.11 22.54 1.47
N THR A 8 26.82 21.97 2.65
CA THR A 8 25.48 21.99 3.30
C THR A 8 24.33 21.70 2.34
N ASP A 9 23.85 20.45 2.27
CA ASP A 9 22.41 20.26 2.07
C ASP A 9 21.87 18.92 2.61
N SER A 10 21.55 18.91 3.91
CA SER A 10 20.72 17.87 4.54
C SER A 10 19.22 18.12 4.37
N ARG A 11 18.82 19.30 3.86
CA ARG A 11 17.42 19.68 3.65
C ARG A 11 16.89 19.18 2.31
N ASP A 12 17.73 19.06 1.30
CA ASP A 12 17.32 18.54 -0.01
C ASP A 12 17.15 17.01 -0.02
N ARG A 13 17.95 16.26 0.75
CA ARG A 13 17.73 14.82 0.93
C ARG A 13 16.43 14.50 1.66
N THR A 14 16.08 15.29 2.67
CA THR A 14 14.81 15.13 3.40
C THR A 14 13.60 15.57 2.57
N LYS A 15 13.76 16.56 1.66
CA LYS A 15 12.73 16.91 0.68
C LYS A 15 12.53 15.84 -0.39
N LEU A 16 13.61 15.26 -0.92
CA LEU A 16 13.55 14.15 -1.88
C LEU A 16 12.95 12.87 -1.28
N GLU A 17 13.23 12.57 0.00
CA GLU A 17 12.54 11.49 0.73
C GLU A 17 11.06 11.82 1.02
N ALA A 18 10.73 13.08 1.28
CA ALA A 18 9.34 13.49 1.49
C ALA A 18 8.53 13.48 0.18
N GLU A 19 9.14 13.83 -0.95
CA GLU A 19 8.52 13.74 -2.28
C GLU A 19 8.39 12.29 -2.76
N SER A 20 9.38 11.44 -2.53
CA SER A 20 9.29 10.02 -2.90
C SER A 20 8.24 9.27 -2.08
N LYS A 21 8.10 9.58 -0.78
CA LYS A 21 7.00 9.07 0.06
C LYS A 21 5.63 9.59 -0.38
N LYS A 22 5.52 10.84 -0.85
CA LYS A 22 4.28 11.40 -1.41
C LYS A 22 3.89 10.79 -2.76
N MET A 23 4.85 10.37 -3.59
CA MET A 23 4.57 9.67 -4.84
C MET A 23 4.11 8.22 -4.62
N PHE A 24 4.64 7.55 -3.58
CA PHE A 24 4.28 6.17 -3.25
C PHE A 24 2.93 6.03 -2.52
N LEU A 25 2.42 7.12 -1.91
CA LEU A 25 1.18 7.13 -1.11
C LEU A 25 -0.04 7.80 -1.77
N ARG A 26 0.11 8.37 -2.98
CA ARG A 26 -1.03 8.80 -3.81
C ARG A 26 -1.58 7.55 -4.51
N VAL A 27 -2.63 6.90 -4.03
CA VAL A 27 -4.02 7.33 -4.21
C VAL A 27 -4.97 6.68 -3.16
N SER A 28 -4.50 5.77 -2.31
CA SER A 28 -5.35 5.00 -1.39
C SER A 28 -5.34 5.44 0.08
N LEU A 29 -4.36 6.23 0.55
CA LEU A 29 -4.25 6.59 1.99
C LEU A 29 -4.59 8.05 2.35
N GLN A 30 -4.53 8.99 1.40
CA GLN A 30 -4.77 10.41 1.71
C GLN A 30 -6.23 10.69 2.13
N LYS A 31 -7.19 9.92 1.59
CA LYS A 31 -8.62 10.06 1.93
C LYS A 31 -8.94 9.58 3.35
N GLU A 32 -8.13 8.69 3.91
CA GLU A 32 -8.27 8.17 5.28
C GLU A 32 -7.57 9.06 6.32
N ILE A 33 -6.45 9.69 5.96
CA ILE A 33 -5.68 10.52 6.90
C ILE A 33 -6.33 11.91 7.11
N ASP A 34 -6.89 12.53 6.06
CA ASP A 34 -7.59 13.82 6.21
C ASP A 34 -8.91 13.66 7.01
N SER A 35 -9.44 12.45 7.10
CA SER A 35 -10.62 12.11 7.92
C SER A 35 -10.28 11.87 9.41
N ALA A 36 -9.01 11.67 9.74
CA ALA A 36 -8.56 11.23 11.08
C ALA A 36 -7.97 12.37 11.95
N MET A 37 -7.93 13.61 11.46
CA MET A 37 -7.31 14.74 12.15
C MET A 37 -8.29 15.84 12.62
N HIS A 38 -9.50 15.43 13.03
CA HIS A 38 -10.29 16.28 13.93
C HIS A 38 -9.79 16.11 15.37
N THR A 39 -8.99 17.07 15.84
CA THR A 39 -8.67 17.19 17.26
C THR A 39 -9.94 17.42 18.06
N PHE A 40 -10.28 16.43 18.90
CA PHE A 40 -11.48 16.41 19.73
C PHE A 40 -11.32 17.39 20.90
N ASP A 41 -11.86 18.60 20.77
CA ASP A 41 -11.88 19.58 21.87
C ASP A 41 -13.07 19.29 22.80
N ILE A 42 -12.76 18.59 23.90
CA ILE A 42 -13.72 18.14 24.92
C ILE A 42 -14.50 19.33 25.50
N SER A 43 -13.91 20.52 25.51
CA SER A 43 -14.51 21.72 26.09
C SER A 43 -15.68 22.25 25.25
N GLU A 44 -15.54 22.19 23.92
CA GLU A 44 -16.56 22.67 22.98
C GLU A 44 -17.71 21.65 22.83
N GLU A 45 -17.39 20.36 22.87
CA GLU A 45 -18.36 19.25 22.90
C GLU A 45 -19.21 19.25 24.20
N MET A 46 -18.60 19.49 25.36
CA MET A 46 -19.34 19.58 26.63
C MET A 46 -20.27 20.81 26.70
N ALA A 47 -19.89 21.93 26.06
CA ALA A 47 -20.74 23.10 25.94
C ALA A 47 -21.97 22.84 25.04
N LYS A 48 -21.80 22.09 23.94
CA LYS A 48 -22.92 21.65 23.07
C LYS A 48 -23.81 20.61 23.76
N ALA A 49 -23.24 19.69 24.55
CA ALA A 49 -23.99 18.66 25.29
C ALA A 49 -24.90 19.26 26.40
N ARG A 50 -24.53 20.40 26.98
CA ARG A 50 -25.34 21.06 28.03
C ARG A 50 -26.62 21.72 27.49
N LYS A 51 -26.63 22.09 26.20
CA LYS A 51 -27.77 22.78 25.54
C LYS A 51 -28.77 21.81 24.90
N ASN A 52 -28.34 20.59 24.56
CA ASN A 52 -29.18 19.54 23.98
C ASN A 52 -29.42 18.39 24.98
N ARG A 53 -30.21 18.65 26.04
CA ARG A 53 -30.76 17.57 26.87
C ARG A 53 -31.83 16.81 26.08
N SER A 54 -31.39 15.92 25.20
CA SER A 54 -32.25 14.99 24.48
C SER A 54 -32.80 13.97 25.48
N PRO A 55 -34.14 13.90 25.70
CA PRO A 55 -34.74 12.93 26.61
C PRO A 55 -34.44 11.47 26.19
N ARG A 56 -34.08 11.24 24.93
CA ARG A 56 -33.64 9.93 24.44
C ARG A 56 -32.35 9.45 25.11
N VAL A 57 -31.42 10.36 25.46
CA VAL A 57 -30.18 10.01 26.17
C VAL A 57 -30.47 9.54 27.59
N PHE A 58 -31.43 10.18 28.27
CA PHE A 58 -31.88 9.72 29.58
C PHE A 58 -32.54 8.34 29.51
N ILE A 59 -33.35 8.09 28.49
CA ILE A 59 -34.01 6.80 28.28
C ILE A 59 -32.95 5.71 28.01
N THR A 60 -31.95 5.95 27.15
CA THR A 60 -30.91 4.95 26.87
C THR A 60 -30.03 4.65 28.08
N VAL A 61 -29.66 5.68 28.87
CA VAL A 61 -28.91 5.48 30.12
C VAL A 61 -29.75 4.71 31.13
N MET A 62 -31.05 5.02 31.27
CA MET A 62 -31.93 4.31 32.20
C MET A 62 -32.16 2.85 31.79
N LEU A 63 -32.28 2.58 30.48
CA LEU A 63 -32.40 1.23 29.93
C LEU A 63 -31.10 0.43 30.11
N PHE A 64 -29.94 1.08 29.99
CA PHE A 64 -28.64 0.46 30.28
C PHE A 64 -28.49 0.09 31.76
N ILE A 65 -28.89 0.97 32.68
CA ILE A 65 -28.88 0.69 34.12
C ILE A 65 -29.85 -0.45 34.47
N LEU A 66 -31.05 -0.45 33.88
CA LEU A 66 -32.00 -1.55 34.03
C LEU A 66 -31.46 -2.86 33.46
N GLY A 67 -30.79 -2.83 32.32
CA GLY A 67 -30.15 -3.99 31.71
C GLY A 67 -29.07 -4.58 32.60
N LEU A 68 -28.20 -3.75 33.18
CA LEU A 68 -27.20 -4.18 34.16
C LEU A 68 -27.83 -4.75 35.42
N GLY A 69 -28.90 -4.14 35.92
CA GLY A 69 -29.68 -4.67 37.05
C GLY A 69 -30.28 -6.05 36.75
N ALA A 70 -30.88 -6.21 35.57
CA ALA A 70 -31.44 -7.49 35.13
C ALA A 70 -30.37 -8.58 34.96
N ILE A 71 -29.19 -8.23 34.44
CA ILE A 71 -28.05 -9.14 34.34
C ILE A 71 -27.56 -9.55 35.74
N ALA A 72 -27.42 -8.60 36.68
CA ALA A 72 -27.01 -8.90 38.04
C ALA A 72 -28.02 -9.81 38.76
N VAL A 73 -29.31 -9.52 38.63
CA VAL A 73 -30.39 -10.38 39.16
C VAL A 73 -30.37 -11.74 38.47
N GLY A 74 -30.16 -11.79 37.16
CA GLY A 74 -30.05 -13.03 36.38
C GLY A 74 -28.86 -13.89 36.82
N ILE A 75 -27.69 -13.29 37.06
CA ILE A 75 -26.52 -13.97 37.60
C ILE A 75 -26.81 -14.47 39.01
N THR A 76 -27.46 -13.67 39.85
CA THR A 76 -27.80 -14.07 41.22
C THR A 76 -28.78 -15.25 41.22
N PHE A 77 -29.80 -15.23 40.37
CA PHE A 77 -30.72 -16.35 40.16
C PHE A 77 -30.02 -17.57 39.55
N PHE A 78 -29.09 -17.37 38.61
CA PHE A 78 -28.31 -18.44 38.01
C PHE A 78 -27.39 -19.11 39.03
N ILE A 79 -26.73 -18.31 39.88
CA ILE A 79 -25.94 -18.81 41.01
C ILE A 79 -26.84 -19.52 42.00
N GLN A 80 -28.01 -19.00 42.37
CA GLN A 80 -28.94 -19.73 43.27
C GLN A 80 -29.43 -21.04 42.65
N TYR A 81 -29.79 -21.04 41.37
CA TYR A 81 -30.27 -22.21 40.63
C TYR A 81 -29.20 -23.31 40.49
N TYR A 82 -27.94 -22.92 40.29
CA TYR A 82 -26.82 -23.87 40.22
C TYR A 82 -26.20 -24.18 41.60
N SER A 83 -26.34 -23.29 42.59
CA SER A 83 -25.88 -23.48 43.98
C SER A 83 -26.78 -24.46 44.73
N THR A 84 -28.01 -24.72 44.26
CA THR A 84 -28.80 -25.87 44.70
C THR A 84 -28.25 -27.22 44.25
N SER A 85 -27.20 -27.24 43.43
CA SER A 85 -26.57 -28.46 42.91
C SER A 85 -25.15 -28.69 43.42
N ILE A 86 -24.67 -27.92 44.41
CA ILE A 86 -23.49 -28.36 45.18
C ILE A 86 -24.00 -29.49 46.08
N PRO A 87 -23.64 -30.76 45.81
CA PRO A 87 -24.03 -31.84 46.71
C PRO A 87 -23.35 -31.54 48.05
N ILE A 88 -24.13 -31.14 49.05
CA ILE A 88 -23.73 -31.27 50.44
C ILE A 88 -23.32 -32.73 50.58
N ASN A 89 -22.03 -32.96 50.71
CA ASN A 89 -21.44 -34.29 50.68
C ASN A 89 -22.09 -35.08 51.83
N ILE A 90 -22.84 -36.11 51.48
CA ILE A 90 -23.73 -36.90 52.36
C ILE A 90 -22.94 -37.68 53.44
N SER A 91 -21.63 -37.50 53.51
CA SER A 91 -20.75 -38.14 54.50
C SER A 91 -21.03 -37.71 55.95
N ASP A 92 -21.55 -36.50 56.19
CA ASP A 92 -21.86 -36.04 57.55
C ASP A 92 -23.20 -36.61 58.08
N PHE A 93 -24.09 -37.06 57.19
CA PHE A 93 -25.36 -37.73 57.56
C PHE A 93 -25.21 -39.25 57.69
N GLU A 94 -24.18 -39.83 57.08
CA GLU A 94 -23.87 -41.26 57.17
C GLU A 94 -23.44 -41.65 58.60
N TYR A 95 -22.69 -40.77 59.27
CA TYR A 95 -22.22 -40.99 60.65
C TYR A 95 -23.35 -40.88 61.69
N LEU A 96 -24.32 -39.98 61.48
CA LEU A 96 -25.50 -39.84 62.34
C LEU A 96 -26.44 -41.03 62.21
N ALA A 97 -26.73 -41.47 60.98
CA ALA A 97 -27.57 -42.64 60.73
C ALA A 97 -26.93 -43.93 61.24
N PHE A 98 -25.61 -44.09 61.12
CA PHE A 98 -24.91 -45.27 61.62
C PHE A 98 -24.86 -45.33 63.14
N ARG A 99 -24.74 -44.17 63.82
CA ARG A 99 -24.77 -44.10 65.28
C ARG A 99 -26.14 -44.49 65.83
N ASP A 100 -27.20 -43.92 65.27
CA ASP A 100 -28.57 -44.24 65.68
C ASP A 100 -28.93 -45.72 65.39
N LEU A 101 -28.37 -46.29 64.33
CA LEU A 101 -28.47 -47.70 63.98
C LEU A 101 -27.75 -48.58 65.01
N LEU A 102 -26.50 -48.27 65.33
CA LEU A 102 -25.72 -49.00 66.35
C LEU A 102 -26.38 -48.92 67.72
N ASP A 103 -26.90 -47.74 68.09
CA ASP A 103 -27.56 -47.54 69.37
C ASP A 103 -28.87 -48.32 69.45
N THR A 104 -29.62 -48.42 68.34
CA THR A 104 -30.86 -49.20 68.25
C THR A 104 -30.59 -50.71 68.30
N ILE A 105 -29.60 -51.21 67.56
CA ILE A 105 -29.18 -52.62 67.60
C ILE A 105 -28.70 -52.99 69.00
N LYS A 106 -27.78 -52.20 69.57
CA LYS A 106 -27.28 -52.41 70.93
C LYS A 106 -28.37 -52.33 71.99
N ARG A 107 -29.45 -51.56 71.75
CA ARG A 107 -30.59 -51.52 72.67
C ARG A 107 -31.37 -52.83 72.63
N TYR A 108 -31.70 -53.33 71.44
CA TYR A 108 -32.42 -54.60 71.30
C TYR A 108 -31.58 -55.80 71.75
N ASP A 109 -30.28 -55.82 71.47
CA ASP A 109 -29.38 -56.87 71.98
C ASP A 109 -29.33 -56.88 73.51
N ARG A 110 -29.19 -55.70 74.14
CA ARG A 110 -29.24 -55.58 75.61
C ARG A 110 -30.57 -56.03 76.19
N GLU A 111 -31.68 -55.75 75.51
CA GLU A 111 -33.02 -56.16 75.94
C GLU A 111 -33.23 -57.69 75.82
N ILE A 112 -32.70 -58.30 74.76
CA ILE A 112 -32.68 -59.75 74.57
C ILE A 112 -31.81 -60.42 75.66
N GLU A 113 -30.61 -59.89 75.90
CA GLU A 113 -29.68 -60.40 76.91
C GLU A 113 -30.28 -60.28 78.33
N ALA A 114 -30.79 -59.10 78.69
CA ALA A 114 -31.43 -58.86 79.98
C ALA A 114 -32.64 -59.78 80.22
N SER A 115 -33.51 -59.94 79.21
CA SER A 115 -34.66 -60.86 79.31
C SER A 115 -34.22 -62.32 79.44
N THR A 116 -33.14 -62.71 78.76
CA THR A 116 -32.56 -64.06 78.84
C THR A 116 -31.97 -64.34 80.22
N GLN A 117 -31.24 -63.38 80.78
CA GLN A 117 -30.69 -63.46 82.13
C GLN A 117 -31.81 -63.49 83.18
N GLN A 118 -32.80 -62.61 83.06
CA GLN A 118 -33.98 -62.60 83.93
C GLN A 118 -34.71 -63.96 83.92
N MET A 119 -34.87 -64.57 82.74
CA MET A 119 -35.44 -65.92 82.64
C MET A 119 -34.59 -66.98 83.37
N ALA A 120 -33.26 -66.89 83.29
CA ALA A 120 -32.36 -67.81 83.97
C ALA A 120 -32.44 -67.64 85.49
N ASP A 121 -32.44 -66.39 85.98
CA ASP A 121 -32.55 -66.04 87.39
C ASP A 121 -33.91 -66.49 87.97
N LEU A 122 -35.00 -66.22 87.26
CA LEU A 122 -36.35 -66.67 87.66
C LEU A 122 -36.46 -68.19 87.73
N LYS A 123 -35.83 -68.93 86.81
CA LYS A 123 -35.79 -70.40 86.87
C LYS A 123 -34.99 -70.89 88.07
N SER A 124 -33.82 -70.29 88.32
CA SER A 124 -32.97 -70.64 89.46
C SER A 124 -33.65 -70.36 90.80
N GLU A 125 -34.31 -69.21 90.94
CA GLU A 125 -35.03 -68.84 92.15
C GLU A 125 -36.23 -69.76 92.39
N ARG A 126 -37.00 -70.07 91.33
CA ARG A 126 -38.08 -71.07 91.39
C ARG A 126 -37.57 -72.40 91.91
N ASP A 127 -36.50 -72.92 91.33
CA ASP A 127 -35.98 -74.24 91.67
C ASP A 127 -35.47 -74.27 93.13
N THR A 128 -34.82 -73.18 93.57
CA THR A 128 -34.41 -72.99 94.97
C THR A 128 -35.61 -72.98 95.92
N ARG A 129 -36.68 -72.23 95.59
CA ARG A 129 -37.89 -72.18 96.43
C ARG A 129 -38.63 -73.52 96.48
N LEU A 130 -38.69 -74.23 95.35
CA LEU A 130 -39.26 -75.58 95.29
C LEU A 130 -38.47 -76.57 96.17
N GLN A 131 -37.13 -76.46 96.16
CA GLN A 131 -36.28 -77.28 97.03
C GLN A 131 -36.52 -76.97 98.52
N VAL A 132 -36.62 -75.69 98.90
CA VAL A 132 -36.92 -75.31 100.29
C VAL A 132 -38.26 -75.88 100.77
N ILE A 133 -39.30 -75.88 99.92
CA ILE A 133 -40.60 -76.50 100.26
C ILE A 133 -40.45 -78.00 100.45
N ARG A 134 -39.75 -78.70 99.55
CA ARG A 134 -39.50 -80.14 99.64
C ARG A 134 -38.76 -80.48 100.93
N ASP A 135 -37.63 -79.82 101.19
CA ASP A 135 -36.81 -80.04 102.38
C ASP A 135 -37.56 -79.73 103.68
N ARG A 136 -38.44 -78.71 103.68
CA ARG A 136 -39.30 -78.40 104.82
C ARG A 136 -40.34 -79.50 105.04
N THR A 137 -40.95 -80.01 103.97
CA THR A 137 -41.96 -81.06 104.04
C THR A 137 -41.35 -82.39 104.47
N THR A 138 -40.18 -82.76 103.93
CA THR A 138 -39.43 -83.95 104.35
C THR A 138 -39.12 -83.92 105.85
N ARG A 139 -38.58 -82.80 106.35
CA ARG A 139 -38.34 -82.62 107.80
C ARG A 139 -39.62 -82.71 108.63
N ALA A 140 -40.73 -82.15 108.14
CA ALA A 140 -42.01 -82.23 108.83
C ALA A 140 -42.57 -83.67 108.88
N LEU A 141 -42.40 -84.43 107.80
CA LEU A 141 -42.79 -85.85 107.74
C LEU A 141 -41.97 -86.71 108.70
N GLU A 142 -40.65 -86.52 108.75
CA GLU A 142 -39.75 -87.19 109.70
C GLU A 142 -40.17 -86.94 111.15
N LEU A 143 -40.53 -85.70 111.50
CA LEU A 143 -41.03 -85.35 112.84
C LEU A 143 -42.37 -86.04 113.16
N VAL A 144 -43.28 -86.16 112.19
CA VAL A 144 -44.54 -86.88 112.36
C VAL A 144 -44.28 -88.37 112.62
N ASP A 145 -43.32 -88.99 111.92
CA ASP A 145 -42.94 -90.39 112.14
C ASP A 145 -42.37 -90.64 113.54
N LEU A 146 -41.63 -89.66 114.09
CA LEU A 146 -41.01 -89.74 115.43
C LEU A 146 -41.97 -89.40 116.58
N SER A 147 -43.10 -88.75 116.32
CA SER A 147 -43.97 -88.13 117.35
C SER A 147 -44.84 -89.09 118.19
N GLY A 148 -44.68 -90.42 118.05
CA GLY A 148 -45.39 -91.42 118.87
C GLY A 148 -46.91 -91.50 118.66
N VAL A 149 -47.45 -90.85 117.62
CA VAL A 149 -48.87 -90.87 117.26
C VAL A 149 -49.34 -92.23 116.73
N SER A 150 -50.65 -92.51 116.82
CA SER A 150 -51.25 -93.73 116.26
C SER A 150 -51.05 -93.81 114.73
N ALA A 151 -51.07 -95.02 114.17
CA ALA A 151 -50.84 -95.23 112.73
C ALA A 151 -51.88 -94.52 111.84
N GLU A 152 -53.12 -94.41 112.32
CA GLU A 152 -54.20 -93.72 111.63
C GLU A 152 -53.97 -92.21 111.61
N GLU A 153 -53.57 -91.64 112.76
CA GLU A 153 -53.30 -90.21 112.87
C GLU A 153 -52.01 -89.77 112.15
N ARG A 154 -51.00 -90.65 112.09
CA ARG A 154 -49.80 -90.49 111.26
C ARG A 154 -50.17 -90.32 109.78
N THR A 155 -51.07 -91.19 109.28
CA THR A 155 -51.52 -91.18 107.88
C THR A 155 -52.30 -89.90 107.55
N ILE A 156 -53.13 -89.44 108.47
CA ILE A 156 -53.88 -88.18 108.30
C ILE A 156 -52.92 -86.99 108.22
N ARG A 157 -51.94 -86.90 109.13
CA ARG A 157 -50.97 -85.79 109.16
C ARG A 157 -50.00 -85.81 107.97
N SER A 158 -49.55 -86.99 107.53
CA SER A 158 -48.66 -87.10 106.36
C SER A 158 -49.39 -86.74 105.05
N ASN A 159 -50.67 -87.13 104.92
CA ASN A 159 -51.51 -86.74 103.79
C ASN A 159 -51.77 -85.23 103.77
N GLU A 160 -51.99 -84.61 104.94
CA GLU A 160 -52.19 -83.17 105.03
C GLU A 160 -50.93 -82.39 104.63
N LEU A 161 -49.75 -82.81 105.13
CA LEU A 161 -48.46 -82.22 104.73
C LEU A 161 -48.20 -82.36 103.22
N SER A 162 -48.48 -83.53 102.65
CA SER A 162 -48.35 -83.78 101.20
C SER A 162 -49.33 -82.95 100.36
N ARG A 163 -50.51 -82.62 100.91
CA ARG A 163 -51.50 -81.76 100.26
C ARG A 163 -51.07 -80.30 100.29
N ILE A 164 -50.52 -79.85 101.42
CA ILE A 164 -49.94 -78.51 101.57
C ILE A 164 -48.75 -78.35 100.63
N GLU A 165 -47.83 -79.31 100.59
CA GLU A 165 -46.68 -79.32 99.69
C GLU A 165 -47.11 -79.18 98.23
N ARG A 166 -48.05 -80.02 97.77
CA ARG A 166 -48.55 -79.93 96.39
C ARG A 166 -49.16 -78.58 96.06
N ARG A 167 -49.93 -78.00 96.99
CA ARG A 167 -50.53 -76.67 96.81
C ARG A 167 -49.46 -75.57 96.74
N ASP A 168 -48.45 -75.63 97.60
CA ASP A 168 -47.36 -74.65 97.62
C ASP A 168 -46.46 -74.78 96.40
N ILE A 169 -46.13 -76.00 95.97
CA ILE A 169 -45.41 -76.27 94.72
C ILE A 169 -46.19 -75.71 93.53
N GLN A 170 -47.48 -76.02 93.41
CA GLN A 170 -48.32 -75.55 92.32
C GLN A 170 -48.35 -74.01 92.28
N ARG A 171 -48.57 -73.36 93.43
CA ARG A 171 -48.59 -71.89 93.53
C ARG A 171 -47.27 -71.26 93.07
N ILE A 172 -46.12 -71.82 93.48
CA ILE A 172 -44.81 -71.33 93.04
C ILE A 172 -44.59 -71.60 91.55
N GLN A 173 -44.98 -72.76 91.04
CA GLN A 173 -44.89 -73.05 89.61
C GLN A 173 -45.72 -72.08 88.78
N ASP A 174 -46.95 -71.78 89.20
CA ASP A 174 -47.85 -70.85 88.53
C ASP A 174 -47.27 -69.42 88.55
N GLU A 175 -46.80 -68.94 89.71
CA GLU A 175 -46.19 -67.61 89.86
C GLU A 175 -44.97 -67.40 88.94
N TYR A 176 -44.05 -68.38 88.91
CA TYR A 176 -42.84 -68.26 88.11
C TYR A 176 -43.07 -68.56 86.63
N SER A 177 -44.04 -69.41 86.28
CA SER A 177 -44.38 -69.67 84.87
C SER A 177 -44.90 -68.41 84.17
N LEU A 178 -45.72 -67.61 84.87
CA LEU A 178 -46.20 -66.32 84.36
C LEU A 178 -45.02 -65.37 84.08
N LYS A 179 -44.15 -65.16 85.08
CA LYS A 179 -42.98 -64.27 84.95
C LYS A 179 -42.00 -64.72 83.86
N ILE A 180 -41.78 -66.03 83.72
CA ILE A 180 -40.92 -66.60 82.66
C ILE A 180 -41.55 -66.38 81.28
N THR A 181 -42.87 -66.46 81.17
CA THR A 181 -43.59 -66.24 79.90
C THR A 181 -43.54 -64.77 79.50
N GLU A 182 -43.73 -63.85 80.44
CA GLU A 182 -43.58 -62.41 80.20
C GLU A 182 -42.16 -62.06 79.72
N ALA A 183 -41.13 -62.58 80.37
CA ALA A 183 -39.74 -62.37 79.94
C ALA A 183 -39.45 -62.97 78.55
N LEU A 184 -40.06 -64.11 78.21
CA LEU A 184 -39.95 -64.73 76.89
C LEU A 184 -40.64 -63.91 75.79
N GLU A 185 -41.81 -63.33 76.07
CA GLU A 185 -42.51 -62.44 75.15
C GLU A 185 -41.69 -61.18 74.87
N THR A 186 -41.13 -60.54 75.90
CA THR A 186 -40.27 -59.35 75.74
C THR A 186 -39.08 -59.67 74.85
N ARG A 187 -38.39 -60.80 75.10
CA ARG A 187 -37.28 -61.26 74.26
C ARG A 187 -37.69 -61.48 72.80
N ASN A 188 -38.84 -62.13 72.56
CA ASN A 188 -39.30 -62.41 71.21
C ASN A 188 -39.71 -61.13 70.46
N LYS A 189 -40.36 -60.18 71.15
CA LYS A 189 -40.69 -58.85 70.58
C LYS A 189 -39.43 -58.08 70.20
N ALA A 190 -38.42 -58.05 71.07
CA ALA A 190 -37.13 -57.41 70.78
C ALA A 190 -36.45 -58.04 69.55
N ARG A 191 -36.47 -59.38 69.43
CA ARG A 191 -35.91 -60.11 68.29
C ARG A 191 -36.66 -59.83 66.98
N GLU A 192 -37.99 -59.81 67.00
CA GLU A 192 -38.79 -59.51 65.80
C GLU A 192 -38.54 -58.08 65.28
N GLN A 193 -38.35 -57.12 66.20
CA GLN A 193 -38.02 -55.74 65.82
C GLN A 193 -36.62 -55.64 65.21
N LEU A 194 -35.65 -56.41 65.71
CA LEU A 194 -34.31 -56.52 65.14
C LEU A 194 -34.36 -57.07 63.70
N ASP A 195 -35.06 -58.19 63.49
CA ASP A 195 -35.19 -58.83 62.17
C ASP A 195 -35.88 -57.93 61.14
N LYS A 196 -36.94 -57.20 61.55
CA LYS A 196 -37.62 -56.21 60.71
C LYS A 196 -36.70 -55.06 60.30
N TYR A 197 -35.78 -54.67 61.17
CA TYR A 197 -34.85 -53.59 60.91
C TYR A 197 -33.77 -54.00 59.89
N ASP A 198 -33.22 -55.22 60.03
CA ASP A 198 -32.26 -55.79 59.08
C ASP A 198 -32.83 -55.91 57.66
N GLN A 199 -34.09 -56.34 57.55
CA GLN A 199 -34.78 -56.42 56.25
C GLN A 199 -34.91 -55.06 55.56
N ARG A 200 -35.24 -54.00 56.30
CA ARG A 200 -35.36 -52.64 55.75
C ARG A 200 -34.01 -52.12 55.23
N GLN A 201 -32.93 -52.37 55.96
CA GLN A 201 -31.59 -51.97 55.53
C GLN A 201 -31.18 -52.67 54.23
N LEU A 202 -31.43 -53.98 54.10
CA LEU A 202 -31.16 -54.72 52.87
C LEU A 202 -31.96 -54.21 51.67
N GLU A 203 -33.21 -53.82 51.87
CA GLU A 203 -34.02 -53.22 50.80
C GLU A 203 -33.52 -51.84 50.38
N GLU A 204 -33.11 -50.99 51.32
CA GLU A 204 -32.51 -49.69 51.02
C GLU A 204 -31.20 -49.83 50.23
N VAL A 205 -30.32 -50.75 50.63
CA VAL A 205 -29.07 -51.04 49.90
C VAL A 205 -29.38 -51.48 48.46
N ARG A 206 -30.32 -52.40 48.26
CA ARG A 206 -30.73 -52.85 46.91
C ARG A 206 -31.31 -51.71 46.07
N ARG A 207 -32.09 -50.80 46.66
CA ARG A 207 -32.61 -49.61 45.96
C ARG A 207 -31.48 -48.67 45.56
N ARG A 208 -30.52 -48.44 46.44
CA ARG A 208 -29.34 -47.60 46.16
C ARG A 208 -28.48 -48.20 45.05
N GLU A 209 -28.23 -49.51 45.06
CA GLU A 209 -27.49 -50.18 43.99
C GLU A 209 -28.17 -50.03 42.62
N ARG A 210 -29.49 -50.19 42.55
CA ARG A 210 -30.25 -49.99 41.31
C ARG A 210 -30.19 -48.54 40.83
N LEU A 211 -30.29 -47.57 41.74
CA LEU A 211 -30.18 -46.15 41.43
C LEU A 211 -28.77 -45.78 40.93
N LEU A 212 -27.73 -46.31 41.58
CA LEU A 212 -26.35 -46.11 41.16
C LEU A 212 -26.09 -46.76 39.79
N GLY A 213 -26.63 -47.96 39.56
CA GLY A 213 -26.54 -48.64 38.27
C GLY A 213 -27.23 -47.87 37.14
N SER A 214 -28.41 -47.33 37.39
CA SER A 214 -29.12 -46.52 36.38
C SER A 214 -28.43 -45.18 36.12
N GLN A 215 -27.90 -44.52 37.15
CA GLN A 215 -27.13 -43.29 36.99
C GLN A 215 -25.84 -43.52 36.20
N ARG A 216 -25.11 -44.61 36.45
CA ARG A 216 -23.92 -44.98 35.67
C ARG A 216 -24.27 -45.21 34.21
N ALA A 217 -25.31 -46.01 33.93
CA ALA A 217 -25.73 -46.28 32.55
C ALA A 217 -26.16 -45.00 31.81
N ALA A 218 -26.87 -44.09 32.48
CA ALA A 218 -27.26 -42.80 31.92
C ALA A 218 -26.03 -41.92 31.63
N PHE A 219 -25.10 -41.85 32.57
CA PHE A 219 -23.85 -41.11 32.40
C PHE A 219 -23.01 -41.66 31.24
N ASP A 220 -22.85 -42.98 31.15
CA ASP A 220 -22.11 -43.64 30.07
C ASP A 220 -22.75 -43.38 28.70
N ALA A 221 -24.09 -43.40 28.63
CA ALA A 221 -24.83 -43.08 27.41
C ALA A 221 -24.68 -41.61 26.99
N GLU A 222 -24.75 -40.67 27.93
CA GLU A 222 -24.50 -39.25 27.66
C GLU A 222 -23.06 -39.01 27.20
N MET A 223 -22.10 -39.64 27.86
CA MET A 223 -20.68 -39.49 27.53
C MET A 223 -20.41 -40.00 26.11
N LYS A 224 -20.94 -41.17 25.76
CA LYS A 224 -20.84 -41.72 24.41
C LYS A 224 -21.46 -40.79 23.36
N THR A 225 -22.65 -40.26 23.64
CA THR A 225 -23.34 -39.33 22.73
C THR A 225 -22.51 -38.06 22.50
N ARG A 226 -21.88 -37.52 23.54
CA ARG A 226 -20.97 -36.37 23.41
C ARG A 226 -19.72 -36.72 22.62
N MET A 227 -19.11 -37.88 22.87
CA MET A 227 -17.94 -38.34 22.13
C MET A 227 -18.25 -38.47 20.64
N ASP A 228 -19.35 -39.15 20.29
CA ASP A 228 -19.77 -39.34 18.91
C ASP A 228 -20.04 -38.00 18.20
N TYR A 229 -20.66 -37.04 18.91
CA TYR A 229 -20.88 -35.68 18.39
C TYR A 229 -19.57 -34.96 18.06
N TYR A 230 -18.62 -34.94 19.00
CA TYR A 230 -17.34 -34.26 18.79
C TYR A 230 -16.48 -34.97 17.74
N GLU A 231 -16.48 -36.29 17.71
CA GLU A 231 -15.74 -37.06 16.70
C GLU A 231 -16.29 -36.82 15.29
N LYS A 232 -17.62 -36.74 15.14
CA LYS A 232 -18.25 -36.32 13.87
C LYS A 232 -17.85 -34.90 13.50
N ARG A 233 -17.90 -33.97 14.46
CA ARG A 233 -17.55 -32.56 14.23
C ARG A 233 -16.09 -32.37 13.82
N ILE A 234 -15.17 -33.13 14.44
CA ILE A 234 -13.74 -33.12 14.09
C ILE A 234 -13.55 -33.63 12.66
N ARG A 235 -14.20 -34.72 12.27
CA ARG A 235 -14.13 -35.25 10.90
C ARG A 235 -14.67 -34.25 9.87
N GLU A 236 -15.80 -33.60 10.15
CA GLU A 236 -16.35 -32.54 9.29
C GLU A 236 -15.37 -31.37 9.15
N LEU A 237 -14.78 -30.90 10.26
CA LEU A 237 -13.79 -29.82 10.23
C LEU A 237 -12.56 -30.20 9.42
N GLN A 238 -12.02 -31.40 9.60
CA GLN A 238 -10.86 -31.89 8.84
C GLN A 238 -11.16 -31.98 7.34
N SER A 239 -12.34 -32.46 6.98
CA SER A 239 -12.80 -32.52 5.58
C SER A 239 -12.91 -31.12 4.96
N ASN A 240 -13.49 -30.17 5.69
CA ASN A 240 -13.61 -28.78 5.24
C ASN A 240 -12.24 -28.13 5.07
N TYR A 241 -11.33 -28.29 6.04
CA TYR A 241 -9.96 -27.77 5.92
C TYR A 241 -9.21 -28.36 4.73
N ALA A 242 -9.36 -29.66 4.46
CA ALA A 242 -8.73 -30.29 3.30
C ALA A 242 -9.27 -29.69 1.99
N SER A 243 -10.57 -29.47 1.89
CA SER A 243 -11.21 -28.80 0.73
C SER A 243 -10.72 -27.36 0.57
N ASP A 244 -10.66 -26.59 1.67
CA ASP A 244 -10.22 -25.19 1.64
C ASP A 244 -8.76 -25.07 1.21
N ILE A 245 -7.88 -25.97 1.65
CA ILE A 245 -6.48 -26.00 1.24
C ILE A 245 -6.35 -26.25 -0.27
N VAL A 246 -7.13 -27.19 -0.82
CA VAL A 246 -7.14 -27.47 -2.26
C VAL A 246 -7.63 -26.24 -3.04
N PHE A 247 -8.76 -25.67 -2.62
CA PHE A 247 -9.32 -24.47 -3.24
C PHE A 247 -8.33 -23.29 -3.23
N LEU A 248 -7.70 -23.00 -2.08
CA LEU A 248 -6.72 -21.94 -1.95
C LEU A 248 -5.49 -22.17 -2.85
N LYS A 249 -5.03 -23.41 -2.95
CA LYS A 249 -3.89 -23.78 -3.81
C LYS A 249 -4.22 -23.59 -5.29
N GLU A 250 -5.41 -24.02 -5.72
CA GLU A 250 -5.90 -23.80 -7.09
C GLU A 250 -6.04 -22.31 -7.40
N HIS A 251 -6.64 -21.54 -6.49
CA HIS A 251 -6.80 -20.10 -6.64
C HIS A 251 -5.44 -19.37 -6.72
N GLN A 252 -4.48 -19.71 -5.85
CA GLN A 252 -3.14 -19.16 -5.89
C GLN A 252 -2.42 -19.47 -7.21
N SER A 253 -2.52 -20.72 -7.68
CA SER A 253 -1.97 -21.14 -8.97
C SER A 253 -2.60 -20.36 -10.13
N GLY A 254 -3.93 -20.20 -10.12
CA GLY A 254 -4.66 -19.41 -11.10
C GLY A 254 -4.21 -17.95 -11.12
N LEU A 255 -4.11 -17.30 -9.95
CA LEU A 255 -3.62 -15.93 -9.83
C LEU A 255 -2.19 -15.78 -10.36
N ARG A 256 -1.30 -16.71 -10.01
CA ARG A 256 0.08 -16.70 -10.49
C ARG A 256 0.13 -16.79 -12.00
N ASN A 257 -0.63 -17.69 -12.62
CA ASN A 257 -0.69 -17.84 -14.07
C ASN A 257 -1.22 -16.57 -14.75
N ILE A 258 -2.28 -15.95 -14.19
CA ILE A 258 -2.83 -14.69 -14.70
C ILE A 258 -1.78 -13.57 -14.62
N MET A 259 -1.09 -13.44 -13.48
CA MET A 259 -0.04 -12.44 -13.31
C MET A 259 1.12 -12.69 -14.28
N GLU A 260 1.64 -13.90 -14.37
CA GLU A 260 2.74 -14.24 -15.28
C GLU A 260 2.38 -13.95 -16.75
N ASN A 261 1.17 -14.29 -17.18
CA ASN A 261 0.69 -13.99 -18.53
C ASN A 261 0.54 -12.48 -18.76
N ASN A 262 0.01 -11.74 -17.79
CA ASN A 262 -0.10 -10.28 -17.88
C ASN A 262 1.28 -9.61 -17.94
N TYR A 263 2.23 -10.05 -17.12
CA TYR A 263 3.60 -9.54 -17.16
C TYR A 263 4.27 -9.84 -18.50
N LYS A 264 4.14 -11.06 -19.04
CA LYS A 264 4.66 -11.42 -20.37
C LYS A 264 4.10 -10.50 -21.44
N ARG A 265 2.79 -10.33 -21.49
CA ARG A 265 2.12 -9.43 -22.44
C ARG A 265 2.61 -7.97 -22.29
N GLN A 266 2.71 -7.46 -21.06
CA GLN A 266 3.21 -6.10 -20.82
C GLN A 266 4.65 -5.93 -21.28
N ILE A 267 5.51 -6.93 -21.05
CA ILE A 267 6.89 -6.92 -21.54
C ILE A 267 6.91 -6.94 -23.07
N GLU A 268 6.10 -7.78 -23.72
CA GLU A 268 5.97 -7.81 -25.18
C GLU A 268 5.49 -6.47 -25.76
N GLU A 269 4.47 -5.87 -25.15
CA GLU A 269 3.95 -4.54 -25.51
C GLU A 269 5.03 -3.45 -25.33
N LEU A 270 5.78 -3.47 -24.22
CA LEU A 270 6.89 -2.55 -23.98
C LEU A 270 8.02 -2.74 -24.99
N ILE A 271 8.38 -4.00 -25.31
CA ILE A 271 9.37 -4.31 -26.34
C ILE A 271 8.90 -3.73 -27.67
N LEU A 272 7.65 -3.94 -28.08
CA LEU A 272 7.14 -3.39 -29.34
C LEU A 272 7.06 -1.85 -29.32
N LYS A 273 6.83 -1.23 -28.17
CA LYS A 273 6.81 0.24 -28.04
C LYS A 273 8.18 0.86 -28.31
N TYR A 274 9.25 0.26 -27.80
CA TYR A 274 10.63 0.77 -27.93
C TYR A 274 11.41 0.16 -29.09
N ASN A 275 10.99 -1.00 -29.58
CA ASN A 275 11.56 -1.73 -30.70
C ASN A 275 10.42 -2.19 -31.63
N PRO A 276 9.73 -1.26 -32.29
CA PRO A 276 8.57 -1.58 -33.13
C PRO A 276 8.93 -2.37 -34.38
N ILE A 277 7.94 -3.09 -34.90
CA ILE A 277 7.94 -3.62 -36.26
C ILE A 277 7.13 -2.64 -37.11
N PHE A 278 7.78 -1.97 -38.06
CA PHE A 278 7.10 -1.06 -38.97
C PHE A 278 6.21 -1.83 -39.94
N GLN A 279 4.92 -1.53 -39.94
CA GLN A 279 3.92 -2.24 -40.74
C GLN A 279 3.58 -1.54 -42.07
N SER A 280 3.94 -0.27 -42.23
CA SER A 280 3.67 0.46 -43.46
C SER A 280 4.49 -0.09 -44.62
N ASN A 281 3.81 -0.53 -45.69
CA ASN A 281 4.44 -1.10 -46.88
C ASN A 281 5.53 -0.19 -47.48
N GLU A 282 5.31 1.13 -47.45
CA GLU A 282 6.28 2.13 -47.93
C GLU A 282 7.59 2.08 -47.13
N LEU A 283 7.55 2.20 -45.81
CA LEU A 283 8.75 2.12 -44.96
C LEU A 283 9.45 0.77 -45.09
N VAL A 284 8.70 -0.34 -45.14
CA VAL A 284 9.30 -1.67 -45.32
C VAL A 284 10.06 -1.77 -46.64
N THR A 285 9.54 -1.17 -47.70
CA THR A 285 10.19 -1.14 -49.02
C THR A 285 11.47 -0.32 -48.98
N ILE A 286 11.42 0.90 -48.43
CA ILE A 286 12.58 1.79 -48.27
C ILE A 286 13.68 1.12 -47.43
N LEU A 287 13.31 0.43 -46.35
CA LEU A 287 14.26 -0.27 -45.48
C LEU A 287 14.95 -1.45 -46.19
N LYS A 288 14.21 -2.23 -46.98
CA LYS A 288 14.77 -3.35 -47.76
C LYS A 288 15.74 -2.86 -48.83
N GLU A 289 15.38 -1.81 -49.57
CA GLU A 289 16.26 -1.21 -50.58
C GLU A 289 17.56 -0.68 -49.98
N THR A 290 17.49 -0.14 -48.76
CA THR A 290 18.64 0.47 -48.10
C THR A 290 19.55 -0.54 -47.41
N GLN A 291 19.02 -1.68 -46.97
CA GLN A 291 19.86 -2.78 -46.47
C GLN A 291 20.87 -3.25 -47.52
N SER A 292 20.48 -3.27 -48.80
CA SER A 292 21.31 -3.67 -49.94
C SER A 292 22.36 -2.63 -50.34
N ARG A 293 22.27 -1.38 -49.86
CA ARG A 293 23.28 -0.35 -50.13
C ARG A 293 24.46 -0.53 -49.16
N SER A 294 25.66 -0.69 -49.71
CA SER A 294 26.90 -0.58 -48.94
C SER A 294 27.10 0.89 -48.58
N ILE A 295 27.06 1.20 -47.30
CA ILE A 295 27.39 2.53 -46.80
C ILE A 295 28.90 2.50 -46.58
N THR A 296 29.66 3.06 -47.51
CA THR A 296 31.04 3.42 -47.22
C THR A 296 31.00 4.62 -46.28
N ASP A 297 31.72 4.54 -45.17
CA ASP A 297 31.90 5.65 -44.24
C ASP A 297 32.52 6.83 -44.99
N ALA A 298 31.69 7.75 -45.46
CA ALA A 298 32.18 9.02 -45.97
C ALA A 298 32.63 9.83 -44.76
N ALA A 299 33.93 9.87 -44.53
CA ALA A 299 34.51 10.81 -43.59
C ALA A 299 34.20 12.23 -44.12
N TYR A 300 33.24 12.91 -43.48
CA TYR A 300 33.08 14.34 -43.66
C TYR A 300 34.40 14.99 -43.25
N LYS A 301 35.12 15.55 -44.22
CA LYS A 301 36.31 16.33 -43.92
C LYS A 301 35.84 17.71 -43.49
N THR A 302 35.84 17.96 -42.18
CA THR A 302 35.49 19.21 -41.49
C THR A 302 36.35 20.42 -41.87
N ASN A 303 37.21 20.30 -42.87
CA ASN A 303 38.18 21.34 -43.23
C ASN A 303 37.95 21.85 -44.66
N ASP A 304 36.78 21.61 -45.24
CA ASP A 304 36.42 22.15 -46.55
C ASP A 304 35.89 23.58 -46.39
N ASP A 305 36.81 24.52 -46.16
CA ASP A 305 36.52 25.94 -45.92
C ASP A 305 36.06 26.70 -47.18
N THR A 306 35.70 25.96 -48.23
CA THR A 306 35.37 26.49 -49.55
C THR A 306 34.17 27.43 -49.49
N PHE A 307 33.16 27.14 -48.66
CA PHE A 307 31.99 28.02 -48.54
C PHE A 307 32.29 29.34 -47.84
N VAL A 308 33.12 29.31 -46.80
CA VAL A 308 33.60 30.50 -46.10
C VAL A 308 34.48 31.34 -47.02
N ARG A 309 35.42 30.70 -47.71
CA ARG A 309 36.33 31.36 -48.67
C ARG A 309 35.58 32.12 -49.77
N TYR A 310 34.42 31.63 -50.19
CA TYR A 310 33.57 32.29 -51.19
C TYR A 310 32.48 33.18 -50.60
N GLY A 311 32.49 33.41 -49.27
CA GLY A 311 31.55 34.30 -48.57
C GLY A 311 30.10 33.79 -48.56
N LEU A 312 29.89 32.49 -48.80
CA LEU A 312 28.56 31.86 -48.77
C LEU A 312 28.12 31.52 -47.35
N LEU A 313 29.08 31.30 -46.45
CA LEU A 313 28.89 31.09 -45.02
C LEU A 313 29.91 31.93 -44.26
N SER A 314 29.58 32.31 -43.03
CA SER A 314 30.53 32.81 -42.04
C SER A 314 31.28 31.65 -41.35
N ASP A 315 32.43 31.95 -40.74
CA ASP A 315 33.18 30.98 -39.93
C ASP A 315 32.31 30.34 -38.84
N ASP A 316 31.48 31.15 -38.17
CA ASP A 316 30.57 30.68 -37.12
C ASP A 316 29.50 29.72 -37.67
N GLU A 317 28.96 30.00 -38.85
CA GLU A 317 27.98 29.12 -39.52
C GLU A 317 28.60 27.79 -39.95
N GLN A 318 29.84 27.82 -40.47
CA GLN A 318 30.57 26.61 -40.82
C GLN A 318 30.88 25.76 -39.58
N MET A 319 31.37 26.38 -38.49
CA MET A 319 31.62 25.70 -37.22
C MET A 319 30.34 25.11 -36.62
N ALA A 320 29.21 25.81 -36.72
CA ALA A 320 27.92 25.30 -36.26
C ALA A 320 27.47 24.07 -37.09
N LEU A 321 27.63 24.11 -38.41
CA LEU A 321 27.31 22.99 -39.30
C LEU A 321 28.15 21.75 -38.96
N ASP A 322 29.46 21.92 -38.80
CA ASP A 322 30.38 20.85 -38.43
C ASP A 322 30.01 20.22 -37.09
N LYS A 323 29.70 21.05 -36.09
CA LYS A 323 29.25 20.59 -34.78
C LYS A 323 27.96 19.77 -34.88
N ILE A 324 26.97 20.23 -35.64
CA ILE A 324 25.71 19.51 -35.86
C ILE A 324 25.98 18.13 -36.48
N LEU A 325 26.86 18.05 -37.48
CA LEU A 325 27.20 16.78 -38.13
C LEU A 325 27.91 15.81 -37.18
N GLN A 326 28.81 16.31 -36.32
CA GLN A 326 29.47 15.50 -35.29
C GLN A 326 28.50 15.00 -34.22
N GLU A 327 27.65 15.87 -33.68
CA GLU A 327 26.62 15.52 -32.70
C GLU A 327 25.65 14.48 -33.26
N PHE A 328 25.20 14.66 -34.49
CA PHE A 328 24.32 13.70 -35.16
C PHE A 328 24.99 12.32 -35.34
N THR A 329 26.30 12.30 -35.67
CA THR A 329 27.08 11.06 -35.75
C THR A 329 27.15 10.35 -34.41
N LEU A 330 27.37 11.10 -33.32
CA LEU A 330 27.42 10.55 -31.98
C LEU A 330 26.06 9.97 -31.54
N ILE A 331 24.96 10.67 -31.85
CA ILE A 331 23.59 10.21 -31.55
C ILE A 331 23.30 8.89 -32.27
N ILE A 332 23.56 8.81 -33.58
CA ILE A 332 23.31 7.59 -34.36
C ILE A 332 24.17 6.43 -33.85
N LYS A 333 25.44 6.68 -33.51
CA LYS A 333 26.31 5.66 -32.90
C LYS A 333 25.75 5.15 -31.57
N THR A 334 25.38 6.07 -30.67
CA THR A 334 24.82 5.73 -29.35
C THR A 334 23.53 4.93 -29.48
N LEU A 335 22.66 5.29 -30.43
CA LEU A 335 21.43 4.54 -30.70
C LEU A 335 21.71 3.16 -31.31
N ARG A 336 22.79 2.99 -32.09
CA ARG A 336 23.19 1.66 -32.61
C ARG A 336 23.75 0.73 -31.56
N ASP A 337 24.35 1.27 -30.50
CA ASP A 337 24.89 0.47 -29.40
C ASP A 337 23.79 -0.20 -28.55
N ILE A 338 22.53 0.23 -28.69
CA ILE A 338 21.36 -0.42 -28.09
C ILE A 338 20.97 -1.65 -28.94
N ASP A 339 20.80 -2.81 -28.31
CA ASP A 339 20.46 -4.10 -28.97
C ASP A 339 18.99 -4.16 -29.43
N TYR A 340 18.61 -3.29 -30.35
CA TYR A 340 17.33 -3.35 -31.03
C TYR A 340 17.28 -4.56 -31.99
N LYS A 341 16.16 -5.29 -32.01
CA LYS A 341 15.97 -6.49 -32.86
C LYS A 341 15.12 -6.25 -34.13
N ASN A 342 14.19 -5.30 -34.11
CA ASN A 342 13.13 -5.19 -35.12
C ASN A 342 13.46 -4.13 -36.18
N SER A 343 12.59 -3.14 -36.41
CA SER A 343 12.74 -2.18 -37.51
C SER A 343 13.70 -1.03 -37.20
N ILE A 344 14.15 -0.87 -35.95
CA ILE A 344 15.04 0.23 -35.56
C ILE A 344 16.45 0.12 -36.18
N PRO A 345 17.19 -1.02 -36.10
CA PRO A 345 18.52 -1.13 -36.71
C PRO A 345 18.57 -0.80 -38.21
N PRO A 346 17.69 -1.34 -39.09
CA PRO A 346 17.71 -0.96 -40.50
C PRO A 346 17.30 0.50 -40.71
N SER A 347 16.48 1.08 -39.82
CA SER A 347 16.13 2.50 -39.89
C SER A 347 17.31 3.41 -39.54
N LEU A 348 18.07 3.06 -38.49
CA LEU A 348 19.32 3.75 -38.15
C LEU A 348 20.38 3.58 -39.24
N LYS A 349 20.39 2.45 -39.95
CA LYS A 349 21.22 2.27 -41.15
C LYS A 349 20.78 3.22 -42.28
N LEU A 350 19.48 3.33 -42.53
CA LEU A 350 18.92 4.25 -43.54
C LEU A 350 19.21 5.72 -43.22
N ILE A 351 19.00 6.14 -41.98
CA ILE A 351 19.24 7.52 -41.55
C ILE A 351 20.72 7.88 -41.75
N ASP A 352 21.63 6.96 -41.42
CA ASP A 352 23.06 7.16 -41.64
C ASP A 352 23.46 7.18 -43.12
N ALA A 353 22.84 6.33 -43.96
CA ALA A 353 23.02 6.38 -45.41
C ALA A 353 22.57 7.73 -45.99
N ALA A 354 21.42 8.24 -45.52
CA ALA A 354 20.91 9.54 -45.92
C ALA A 354 21.88 10.66 -45.49
N ARG A 355 22.40 10.61 -44.26
CA ARG A 355 23.45 11.52 -43.77
C ARG A 355 24.67 11.53 -44.69
N VAL A 356 25.22 10.35 -45.00
CA VAL A 356 26.37 10.21 -45.91
C VAL A 356 26.06 10.79 -47.30
N THR A 357 24.84 10.57 -47.81
CA THR A 357 24.40 11.13 -49.10
C THR A 357 24.35 12.66 -49.07
N ILE A 358 23.83 13.26 -47.99
CA ILE A 358 23.78 14.71 -47.79
C ILE A 358 25.21 15.28 -47.74
N ILE A 359 26.08 14.67 -46.93
CA ILE A 359 27.51 15.03 -46.81
C ILE A 359 28.20 15.00 -48.19
N ASN A 360 28.01 13.93 -48.95
CA ASN A 360 28.61 13.78 -50.27
C ASN A 360 28.06 14.81 -51.26
N SER A 361 26.76 15.10 -51.20
CA SER A 361 26.12 16.11 -52.05
C SER A 361 26.69 17.50 -51.75
N TYR A 362 26.82 17.85 -50.47
CA TYR A 362 27.43 19.09 -50.02
C TYR A 362 28.90 19.20 -50.47
N THR A 363 29.70 18.16 -50.24
CA THR A 363 31.09 18.10 -50.69
C THR A 363 31.22 18.21 -52.22
N SER A 364 30.28 17.61 -52.96
CA SER A 364 30.26 17.72 -54.42
C SER A 364 29.92 19.13 -54.90
N MET A 365 29.03 19.83 -54.19
CA MET A 365 28.67 21.21 -54.47
C MET A 365 29.85 22.14 -54.19
N SER A 366 30.53 21.95 -53.05
CA SER A 366 31.79 22.63 -52.71
C SER A 366 32.82 22.50 -53.83
N ARG A 367 33.13 21.27 -54.24
CA ARG A 367 34.09 21.02 -55.34
C ARG A 367 33.67 21.65 -56.66
N ARG A 368 32.38 21.63 -56.99
CA ARG A 368 31.87 22.28 -58.22
C ARG A 368 31.99 23.80 -58.17
N LEU A 369 31.76 24.41 -57.00
CA LEU A 369 31.99 25.84 -56.81
C LEU A 369 33.47 26.16 -56.97
N GLU A 370 34.35 25.38 -56.34
CA GLU A 370 35.79 25.55 -56.47
C GLU A 370 36.26 25.40 -57.92
N GLN A 371 35.77 24.39 -58.64
CA GLN A 371 36.08 24.19 -60.06
C GLN A 371 35.61 25.37 -60.92
N ARG A 372 34.39 25.88 -60.71
CA ARG A 372 33.88 27.04 -61.46
C ARG A 372 34.71 28.30 -61.20
N GLU A 373 35.14 28.52 -59.96
CA GLU A 373 36.00 29.66 -59.62
C GLU A 373 37.40 29.51 -60.21
N GLN A 374 37.96 28.30 -60.23
CA GLN A 374 39.21 28.00 -60.93
C GLN A 374 39.07 28.19 -62.45
N GLU A 375 37.96 27.76 -63.06
CA GLU A 375 37.66 27.99 -64.48
C GLU A 375 37.51 29.48 -64.78
N ARG A 376 36.80 30.24 -63.96
CA ARG A 376 36.68 31.70 -64.07
C ARG A 376 38.05 32.38 -63.98
N SER A 377 38.88 31.93 -63.04
CA SER A 377 40.28 32.39 -62.89
C SER A 377 41.15 32.01 -64.08
N ARG A 378 40.89 30.88 -64.75
CA ARG A 378 41.61 30.44 -65.97
C ARG A 378 41.13 31.17 -67.23
N LEU A 379 39.84 31.46 -67.34
CA LEU A 379 39.27 32.27 -68.44
C LEU A 379 39.73 33.72 -68.38
N THR A 380 39.97 34.24 -67.17
CA THR A 380 40.65 35.53 -66.97
C THR A 380 42.18 35.44 -67.17
N ALA A 381 42.76 34.23 -67.18
CA ALA A 381 44.19 33.98 -67.39
C ALA A 381 44.57 33.48 -68.80
N THR A 382 43.63 33.40 -69.75
CA THR A 382 43.95 33.15 -71.17
C THR A 382 44.15 34.51 -71.85
N PRO A 383 45.28 34.75 -72.56
CA PRO A 383 45.62 36.08 -73.07
C PRO A 383 44.64 36.48 -74.17
N SER A 384 43.71 37.36 -73.83
CA SER A 384 43.09 38.23 -74.82
C SER A 384 44.19 39.12 -75.41
N PRO A 385 44.16 39.49 -76.71
CA PRO A 385 45.07 40.50 -77.23
C PRO A 385 44.89 41.74 -76.36
N GLN A 386 46.01 42.23 -75.82
CA GLN A 386 46.08 43.38 -74.94
C GLN A 386 45.08 44.47 -75.37
N PRO A 387 44.11 44.87 -74.54
CA PRO A 387 43.95 46.29 -74.35
C PRO A 387 45.20 46.74 -73.60
N GLU A 388 45.92 47.69 -74.19
CA GLU A 388 46.99 48.45 -73.56
C GLU A 388 46.68 48.80 -72.10
N PRO A 389 47.70 48.96 -71.24
CA PRO A 389 47.48 49.36 -69.86
C PRO A 389 46.66 50.65 -69.87
N LEU A 390 45.47 50.59 -69.26
CA LEU A 390 44.70 51.79 -68.95
C LEU A 390 45.66 52.72 -68.22
N ALA A 391 45.98 53.81 -68.91
CA ALA A 391 46.74 54.94 -68.39
C ALA A 391 46.27 55.19 -66.97
N THR A 392 47.23 55.30 -66.04
CA THR A 392 46.93 55.57 -64.63
C THR A 392 45.90 56.71 -64.57
N THR A 393 44.93 56.65 -63.65
CA THR A 393 43.74 57.53 -63.65
C THR A 393 44.07 59.03 -63.86
N GLY A 394 45.27 59.48 -63.46
CA GLY A 394 45.77 60.83 -63.74
C GLY A 394 46.21 61.15 -65.18
N GLU A 395 46.68 60.18 -65.98
CA GLU A 395 47.01 60.39 -67.41
C GLU A 395 45.75 60.52 -68.26
N LEU A 396 44.71 59.71 -67.97
CA LEU A 396 43.42 59.80 -68.64
C LEU A 396 42.74 61.16 -68.39
N GLU A 397 42.80 61.65 -67.15
CA GLU A 397 42.34 62.99 -66.77
C GLU A 397 43.09 64.08 -67.55
N GLN A 398 44.41 63.98 -67.70
CA GLN A 398 45.18 64.95 -68.48
C GLN A 398 44.79 64.97 -69.97
N HIS A 399 44.53 63.81 -70.56
CA HIS A 399 44.07 63.73 -71.96
C HIS A 399 42.68 64.36 -72.14
N TYR A 400 41.74 64.09 -71.23
CA TYR A 400 40.42 64.73 -71.29
C TYR A 400 40.49 66.24 -71.07
N MET A 401 41.29 66.70 -70.11
CA MET A 401 41.49 68.13 -69.87
C MET A 401 42.10 68.83 -71.08
N TYR A 402 43.10 68.24 -71.74
CA TYR A 402 43.67 68.77 -72.97
C TYR A 402 42.64 68.83 -74.11
N ALA A 403 41.84 67.77 -74.29
CA ALA A 403 40.83 67.72 -75.34
C ALA A 403 39.73 68.77 -75.14
N ILE A 404 39.19 68.88 -73.93
CA ILE A 404 38.13 69.86 -73.60
C ILE A 404 38.68 71.29 -73.68
N ASN A 405 39.91 71.54 -73.23
CA ASN A 405 40.54 72.84 -73.37
C ASN A 405 40.72 73.26 -74.85
N THR A 406 41.14 72.33 -75.70
CA THR A 406 41.29 72.57 -77.14
C THR A 406 39.94 72.82 -77.80
N LEU A 407 38.91 72.08 -77.41
CA LEU A 407 37.54 72.28 -77.88
C LEU A 407 37.00 73.68 -77.51
N ALA A 408 37.25 74.12 -76.27
CA ALA A 408 36.83 75.44 -75.80
C ALA A 408 37.50 76.56 -76.61
N ALA A 409 38.81 76.41 -76.88
CA ALA A 409 39.59 77.36 -77.68
C ALA A 409 39.10 77.44 -79.14
N LEU A 410 38.80 76.28 -79.77
CA LEU A 410 38.29 76.22 -81.15
C LEU A 410 36.90 76.85 -81.28
N ASN A 411 36.05 76.66 -80.28
CA ASN A 411 34.68 77.18 -80.29
C ASN A 411 34.56 78.63 -79.77
N GLY A 412 35.66 79.22 -79.31
CA GLY A 412 35.69 80.58 -78.76
C GLY A 412 34.89 80.73 -77.46
N THR A 413 34.79 79.67 -76.67
CA THR A 413 34.00 79.64 -75.42
C THR A 413 34.92 79.65 -74.21
N GLN A 414 34.53 80.33 -73.14
CA GLN A 414 35.39 80.46 -71.96
C GLN A 414 35.37 79.20 -71.06
N GLY A 415 34.37 78.34 -71.22
CA GLY A 415 34.26 77.07 -70.51
C GLY A 415 33.04 76.25 -70.93
N TYR A 416 32.87 75.11 -70.27
CA TYR A 416 31.75 74.19 -70.47
C TYR A 416 31.19 73.67 -69.15
N VAL A 417 29.91 73.35 -69.16
CA VAL A 417 29.29 72.53 -68.10
C VAL A 417 29.76 71.09 -68.26
N ILE A 418 30.29 70.47 -67.21
CA ILE A 418 30.73 69.06 -67.23
C ILE A 418 29.67 68.16 -66.61
N ASP A 419 29.12 68.55 -65.46
CA ASP A 419 28.05 67.81 -64.78
C ASP A 419 26.98 68.77 -64.26
N ALA A 420 25.75 68.58 -64.73
CA ALA A 420 24.58 69.38 -64.36
C ALA A 420 23.50 68.56 -63.66
N ARG A 421 23.82 67.35 -63.17
CA ARG A 421 22.84 66.46 -62.50
C ARG A 421 22.33 67.03 -61.18
N ASP A 422 23.16 67.75 -60.43
CA ASP A 422 22.77 68.50 -59.23
C ASP A 422 22.81 70.00 -59.51
N THR A 423 21.64 70.66 -59.50
CA THR A 423 21.51 72.10 -59.74
C THR A 423 22.16 72.97 -58.66
N SER A 424 22.48 72.38 -57.50
CA SER A 424 23.19 73.05 -56.40
C SER A 424 24.70 72.91 -56.49
N HIS A 425 25.21 71.91 -57.25
CA HIS A 425 26.63 71.60 -57.41
C HIS A 425 26.93 71.24 -58.88
N ILE A 426 26.81 72.22 -59.75
CA ILE A 426 27.11 72.08 -61.18
C ILE A 426 28.63 72.18 -61.36
N LEU A 427 29.24 71.14 -61.92
CA LEU A 427 30.67 71.12 -62.23
C LEU A 427 30.93 71.83 -63.56
N LEU A 428 31.82 72.81 -63.53
CA LEU A 428 32.23 73.58 -64.69
C LEU A 428 33.71 73.34 -65.01
N PHE A 429 34.01 73.33 -66.30
CA PHE A 429 35.36 73.41 -66.84
C PHE A 429 35.58 74.80 -67.43
N MET A 430 36.71 75.44 -67.11
CA MET A 430 37.11 76.72 -67.69
C MET A 430 38.37 76.54 -68.52
N GLN A 431 38.41 77.20 -69.68
CA GLN A 431 39.61 77.24 -70.52
C GLN A 431 40.76 77.92 -69.77
N PHE A 432 41.98 77.38 -69.91
CA PHE A 432 43.18 77.94 -69.27
C PHE A 432 43.35 79.44 -69.60
N GLY A 433 43.51 80.26 -68.56
CA GLY A 433 43.67 81.72 -68.66
C GLY A 433 42.44 82.52 -68.19
N HIS A 434 41.30 81.87 -67.99
CA HIS A 434 40.11 82.48 -67.36
C HIS A 434 40.05 82.08 -65.88
N THR A 435 40.18 83.05 -64.98
CA THR A 435 40.04 82.84 -63.53
C THR A 435 38.67 83.31 -63.06
N LEU A 436 38.00 82.46 -62.27
CA LEU A 436 36.76 82.77 -61.58
C LEU A 436 37.01 82.80 -60.07
N ASN A 437 36.35 83.70 -59.36
CA ASN A 437 36.32 83.73 -57.91
C ASN A 437 34.97 83.22 -57.38
N ALA A 438 34.96 82.72 -56.16
CA ALA A 438 33.71 82.40 -55.48
C ALA A 438 32.83 83.66 -55.38
N GLY A 439 31.58 83.56 -55.79
CA GLY A 439 30.63 84.67 -55.89
C GLY A 439 30.47 85.28 -57.29
N ASP A 440 31.38 84.98 -58.23
CA ASP A 440 31.25 85.44 -59.61
C ASP A 440 30.02 84.83 -60.30
N ARG A 441 29.50 85.51 -61.32
CA ARG A 441 28.36 85.05 -62.11
C ARG A 441 28.79 84.69 -63.52
N VAL A 442 28.29 83.56 -64.00
CA VAL A 442 28.50 83.09 -65.37
C VAL A 442 27.16 82.85 -66.05
N THR A 443 27.07 83.23 -67.31
CA THR A 443 25.92 82.91 -68.17
C THR A 443 26.20 81.62 -68.93
N ILE A 444 25.20 80.76 -68.96
CA ILE A 444 25.22 79.50 -69.70
C ILE A 444 24.41 79.67 -70.98
N ALA A 445 25.03 79.40 -72.12
CA ALA A 445 24.39 79.47 -73.43
C ALA A 445 24.51 78.14 -74.18
N ARG A 446 23.49 77.82 -74.97
CA ARG A 446 23.51 76.64 -75.84
C ARG A 446 24.23 76.94 -77.17
N GLU A 447 24.53 75.92 -77.96
CA GLU A 447 25.27 76.05 -79.25
C GLU A 447 24.68 77.09 -80.22
N ASP A 448 23.38 77.37 -80.13
CA ASP A 448 22.64 78.38 -80.91
C ASP A 448 22.68 79.80 -80.30
N ASN A 449 23.55 80.02 -79.31
CA ASN A 449 23.66 81.25 -78.50
C ASN A 449 22.40 81.62 -77.71
N ALA A 450 21.45 80.70 -77.51
CA ALA A 450 20.34 80.93 -76.61
C ALA A 450 20.82 80.87 -75.15
N GLU A 451 20.59 81.95 -74.38
CA GLU A 451 20.93 81.97 -72.95
C GLU A 451 19.95 81.09 -72.15
N VAL A 452 20.50 80.11 -71.45
CA VAL A 452 19.75 79.08 -70.72
C VAL A 452 19.60 79.46 -69.24
N ALA A 453 20.69 79.88 -68.61
CA ALA A 453 20.72 80.17 -67.17
C ALA A 453 21.88 81.09 -66.77
N ILE A 454 21.78 81.66 -65.57
CA ILE A 454 22.88 82.31 -64.85
C ILE A 454 23.23 81.45 -63.65
N LEU A 455 24.51 81.08 -63.53
CA LEU A 455 25.06 80.36 -62.40
C LEU A 455 25.91 81.28 -61.54
N ARG A 456 25.94 81.00 -60.24
CA ARG A 456 26.84 81.64 -59.28
C ARG A 456 27.91 80.65 -58.84
N ILE A 457 29.17 81.05 -58.94
CA ILE A 457 30.30 80.21 -58.53
C ILE A 457 30.33 80.08 -57.01
N ILE A 458 30.40 78.85 -56.50
CA ILE A 458 30.46 78.54 -55.05
C ILE A 458 31.89 78.21 -54.63
N SER A 459 32.64 77.53 -55.51
CA SER A 459 34.04 77.14 -55.27
C SER A 459 34.83 77.21 -56.57
N ALA A 460 36.08 77.68 -56.50
CA ALA A 460 36.96 77.87 -57.65
C ALA A 460 38.41 77.40 -57.40
N ASP A 461 38.63 76.49 -56.43
CA ASP A 461 39.97 76.08 -56.02
C ASP A 461 40.60 75.03 -56.94
N LYS A 462 40.21 73.75 -56.79
CA LYS A 462 40.69 72.64 -57.64
C LYS A 462 39.72 72.30 -58.77
N GLU A 463 38.44 72.39 -58.48
CA GLU A 463 37.32 72.16 -59.40
C GLU A 463 36.35 73.33 -59.25
N ILE A 464 35.75 73.75 -60.35
CA ILE A 464 34.88 74.92 -60.36
C ILE A 464 33.45 74.43 -60.21
N TYR A 465 32.85 74.73 -59.06
CA TYR A 465 31.46 74.39 -58.78
C TYR A 465 30.59 75.63 -58.75
N ALA A 466 29.41 75.52 -59.34
CA ALA A 466 28.43 76.59 -59.39
C ALA A 466 27.04 76.11 -58.98
N THR A 467 26.22 77.04 -58.48
CA THR A 467 24.80 76.81 -58.22
C THR A 467 23.96 77.60 -59.20
N LEU A 468 22.82 77.03 -59.57
CA LEU A 468 21.84 77.69 -60.41
C LEU A 468 21.20 78.87 -59.67
N GLU A 469 21.55 80.10 -60.08
CA GLU A 469 20.98 81.32 -59.49
C GLU A 469 19.66 81.69 -60.17
N ARG A 470 19.62 81.65 -61.51
CA ARG A 470 18.42 82.04 -62.27
C ARG A 470 18.34 81.27 -63.58
N LYS A 471 17.18 80.67 -63.86
CA LYS A 471 16.85 80.17 -65.21
C LYS A 471 16.37 81.34 -66.06
N LEU A 472 16.89 81.44 -67.29
CA LEU A 472 16.47 82.44 -68.27
C LEU A 472 15.37 81.90 -69.18
N THR A 473 15.26 80.57 -69.30
CA THR A 473 14.24 79.88 -70.09
C THR A 473 13.78 78.60 -69.38
N ASP A 474 12.46 78.40 -69.21
CA ASP A 474 11.90 77.17 -68.60
C ASP A 474 11.90 75.97 -69.55
N LYS A 475 12.11 76.21 -70.84
CA LYS A 475 12.05 75.21 -71.91
C LYS A 475 13.24 74.25 -71.91
N TYR A 476 14.39 74.63 -71.35
CA TYR A 476 15.62 73.87 -71.46
C TYR A 476 16.37 73.82 -70.12
N PRO A 477 16.68 72.63 -69.57
CA PRO A 477 17.58 72.51 -68.43
C PRO A 477 19.03 72.76 -68.87
N VAL A 478 19.88 73.13 -67.90
CA VAL A 478 21.34 73.15 -68.07
C VAL A 478 21.81 71.72 -68.31
N THR A 479 22.56 71.50 -69.39
CA THR A 479 23.08 70.19 -69.79
C THR A 479 24.60 70.22 -69.92
N PRO A 480 25.28 69.05 -69.83
CA PRO A 480 26.69 68.96 -70.15
C PRO A 480 27.00 69.55 -71.54
N PHE A 481 28.15 70.21 -71.66
CA PHE A 481 28.64 70.94 -72.83
C PHE A 481 27.87 72.22 -73.20
N ASP A 482 26.92 72.70 -72.38
CA ASP A 482 26.47 74.08 -72.52
C ASP A 482 27.65 75.04 -72.23
N ARG A 483 27.72 76.13 -73.00
CA ARG A 483 28.85 77.08 -73.05
C ARG A 483 28.81 78.02 -71.86
N VAL A 484 29.94 78.20 -71.19
CA VAL A 484 30.10 79.11 -70.05
C VAL A 484 30.75 80.41 -70.53
N THR A 485 30.12 81.53 -70.18
CA THR A 485 30.65 82.88 -70.43
C THR A 485 30.60 83.70 -69.15
N ILE A 486 31.72 84.30 -68.77
CA ILE A 486 31.86 85.16 -67.60
C ILE A 486 31.09 86.47 -67.84
N VAL A 487 30.19 86.80 -66.93
CA VAL A 487 29.51 88.09 -66.91
C VAL A 487 30.40 89.06 -66.15
N LYS A 488 30.98 90.04 -66.86
CA LYS A 488 31.70 91.14 -66.22
C LYS A 488 30.76 92.20 -65.67
#